data_AF-A0A953QVL2-F1
#
_entry.id   AF-A0A953QVL2-F1
#
_cell.length_a   1.000
_cell.length_b   1.000
_cell.length_c   1.000
_cell.angle_alpha   90.00
_cell.angle_beta   90.00
_cell.angle_gamma   90.00
#
_symmetry.space_group_name_H-M   'P 1'
#
loop_
_entity.id
_entity.type
_entity.pdbx_description
1 polymer ?
#
loop_
_entity_poly.entity_id
_entity_poly.type
_entity_poly.pdbx_seq_one_letter_code
_entity_poly.pdbx_strand_id
1 'polypeptide(L)'
;MVLSDEPEKSVDERLASIERGLEHLKAGLGVLGITPCSWCGIYYRRSDPGALFHCREFVCYNCVPQWWLDRSPELSADDRQRAERELRRWLVSHHHAEVIGKSGDLPEPDRLLMKLVTGCEQCDASGKTYAGGRCSHCDGRGTVWVVVRAPDFPHSA
;
A
#
# COMPACT_ATOMS: atom_id res chain seq x y z
N MET A 1 44.60 25.09 35.23
CA MET A 1 43.52 24.25 34.68
C MET A 1 42.72 25.13 33.74
N VAL A 2 42.96 25.01 32.43
CA VAL A 2 42.15 25.70 31.43
C VAL A 2 41.02 24.74 31.09
N LEU A 3 39.79 25.13 31.45
CA LEU A 3 38.58 24.46 30.99
C LEU A 3 38.48 24.77 29.49
N SER A 4 38.76 23.79 28.65
CA SER A 4 38.57 23.91 27.21
C SER A 4 37.08 24.07 26.93
N ASP A 5 36.68 25.27 26.50
CA ASP A 5 35.43 25.45 25.77
C ASP A 5 35.56 24.65 24.48
N GLU A 6 34.87 23.51 24.39
CA GLU A 6 34.69 22.86 23.10
C GLU A 6 33.90 23.81 22.19
N PRO A 7 34.38 24.09 20.97
CA PRO A 7 33.65 24.97 20.07
C PRO A 7 32.25 24.39 19.82
N GLU A 8 31.22 25.19 20.11
CA GLU A 8 29.83 24.80 19.85
C GLU A 8 29.71 24.41 18.37
N LYS A 9 29.39 23.13 18.13
CA LYS A 9 29.18 22.61 16.77
C LYS A 9 28.17 23.50 16.04
N SER A 10 28.49 23.83 14.80
CA SER A 10 27.60 24.64 13.97
C SER A 10 26.23 23.96 13.85
N VAL A 11 25.18 24.75 13.63
CA VAL A 11 23.81 24.23 13.50
C VAL A 11 23.75 23.13 12.42
N ASP A 12 24.49 23.30 11.33
CA ASP A 12 24.57 22.34 10.24
C ASP A 12 25.26 21.04 10.65
N GLU A 13 26.35 21.11 11.42
CA GLU A 13 27.02 19.91 11.95
C GLU A 13 26.13 19.13 12.90
N ARG A 14 25.36 19.85 13.73
CA ARG A 14 24.38 19.24 14.64
C ARG A 14 23.25 18.56 13.87
N LEU A 15 22.71 19.23 12.85
CA LEU A 15 21.68 18.66 11.98
C LEU A 15 22.18 17.39 11.28
N ALA A 16 23.35 17.47 10.64
CA ALA A 16 23.95 16.33 9.94
C ALA A 16 24.25 15.16 10.90
N SER A 17 24.61 15.45 12.17
CA SER A 17 24.79 14.42 13.19
C SER A 17 23.48 13.75 13.58
N ILE A 18 22.39 14.52 13.70
CA ILE A 18 21.05 13.99 14.02
C ILE A 18 20.54 13.13 12.84
N GLU A 19 20.69 13.60 11.61
CA GLU A 19 20.30 12.85 10.41
C GLU A 19 21.01 11.49 10.33
N ARG A 20 22.33 11.46 10.54
CA ARG A 20 23.10 10.20 10.59
C ARG A 20 22.63 9.28 11.72
N GLY A 21 22.35 9.83 12.90
CA GLY A 21 21.83 9.06 14.03
C GLY A 21 20.48 8.44 13.73
N LEU A 22 19.59 9.20 13.09
CA LEU A 22 18.26 8.75 12.69
C LEU A 22 18.34 7.65 11.62
N GLU A 23 19.19 7.80 10.61
CA GLU A 23 19.41 6.75 9.60
C GLU A 23 20.00 5.48 10.21
N HIS A 24 20.90 5.59 11.19
CA HIS A 24 21.42 4.43 11.92
C HIS A 24 20.31 3.69 12.70
N LEU A 25 19.43 4.43 13.37
CA LEU A 25 18.29 3.85 14.08
C LEU A 25 17.31 3.16 13.11
N LYS A 26 17.01 3.78 11.96
CA LYS A 26 16.19 3.17 10.90
C LYS A 26 16.79 1.86 10.39
N ALA A 27 18.10 1.84 10.12
CA ALA A 27 18.80 0.65 9.69
C ALA A 27 18.73 -0.46 10.76
N GLY A 28 18.90 -0.10 12.04
CA GLY A 28 18.74 -1.01 13.17
C GLY A 28 17.34 -1.64 13.25
N LEU A 29 16.28 -0.84 13.07
CA LEU A 29 14.90 -1.36 12.98
C LEU A 29 14.74 -2.34 11.80
N GLY A 30 15.36 -2.03 10.66
CA GLY A 30 15.42 -2.91 9.50
C GLY A 30 15.97 -4.30 9.83
N VAL A 31 17.07 -4.37 10.59
CA VAL A 31 17.68 -5.64 11.05
C VAL A 31 16.71 -6.46 11.92
N LEU A 32 15.90 -5.79 12.74
CA LEU A 32 14.86 -6.42 13.56
C LEU A 32 13.61 -6.83 12.76
N GLY A 33 13.64 -6.71 11.44
CA GLY A 33 12.50 -7.01 10.60
C GLY A 33 11.41 -5.95 10.67
N ILE A 34 11.70 -4.73 11.10
CA ILE A 34 10.73 -3.63 11.21
C ILE A 34 10.98 -2.64 10.05
N THR A 35 9.93 -2.33 9.29
CA THR A 35 10.02 -1.48 8.10
C THR A 35 8.85 -0.48 8.08
N PRO A 36 9.07 0.75 7.60
CA PRO A 36 7.99 1.73 7.46
C PRO A 36 7.13 1.45 6.23
N CYS A 37 5.84 1.77 6.32
CA CYS A 37 5.01 1.99 5.14
C CYS A 37 5.59 3.16 4.33
N SER A 38 5.80 2.99 3.02
CA SER A 38 6.34 4.02 2.13
C SER A 38 5.45 5.26 2.05
N TRP A 39 4.16 5.12 2.37
CA TRP A 39 3.19 6.20 2.29
C TRP A 39 3.04 7.01 3.58
N CYS A 40 2.78 6.33 4.70
CA CYS A 40 2.48 6.99 5.98
C CYS A 40 3.65 7.02 6.96
N GLY A 41 4.76 6.32 6.67
CA GLY A 41 5.96 6.29 7.51
C GLY A 41 5.82 5.48 8.81
N ILE A 42 4.63 4.98 9.15
CA ILE A 42 4.42 4.13 10.32
C ILE A 42 5.18 2.81 10.14
N TYR A 43 5.86 2.36 11.18
CA TYR A 43 6.66 1.14 11.19
C TYR A 43 5.83 -0.10 11.55
N TYR A 44 6.05 -1.17 10.80
CA TYR A 44 5.39 -2.46 10.98
C TYR A 44 6.42 -3.58 11.00
N ARG A 45 6.06 -4.70 11.65
CA ARG A 45 6.90 -5.91 11.65
C ARG A 45 6.66 -6.70 10.35
N ARG A 46 7.73 -7.01 9.63
CA ARG A 46 7.71 -7.83 8.40
C ARG A 46 7.30 -9.28 8.64
N SER A 47 7.40 -9.76 9.89
CA SER A 47 6.91 -11.09 10.27
C SER A 47 5.39 -11.19 10.33
N ASP A 48 4.68 -10.05 10.36
CA ASP A 48 3.22 -10.02 10.24
C ASP A 48 2.86 -9.92 8.74
N PRO A 49 2.39 -11.01 8.12
CA PRO A 49 2.12 -11.03 6.69
C PRO A 49 0.94 -10.13 6.27
N GLY A 50 0.06 -9.75 7.20
CA GLY A 50 -1.05 -8.82 6.94
C GLY A 50 -0.72 -7.35 7.19
N ALA A 51 0.45 -7.03 7.75
CA ALA A 51 0.77 -5.66 8.10
C ALA A 51 1.17 -4.81 6.89
N LEU A 52 1.94 -5.40 5.97
CA LEU A 52 2.50 -4.71 4.81
C LEU A 52 2.35 -5.54 3.54
N PHE A 53 1.69 -4.95 2.55
CA PHE A 53 1.76 -5.42 1.18
C PHE A 53 3.11 -5.03 0.56
N HIS A 54 3.73 -5.94 -0.19
CA HIS A 54 5.02 -5.71 -0.84
C HIS A 54 4.89 -5.81 -2.36
N CYS A 55 5.10 -4.70 -3.05
CA CYS A 55 5.18 -4.64 -4.51
C CYS A 55 6.19 -3.56 -4.92
N ARG A 56 7.49 -3.93 -4.90
CA ARG A 56 8.67 -3.04 -4.99
C ARG A 56 8.85 -2.08 -3.79
N GLU A 57 7.75 -1.64 -3.21
CA GLU A 57 7.67 -0.86 -1.98
C GLU A 57 6.74 -1.55 -0.96
N PHE A 58 6.83 -1.16 0.31
CA PHE A 58 5.99 -1.68 1.39
C PHE A 58 4.87 -0.71 1.72
N VAL A 59 3.61 -1.18 1.65
CA VAL A 59 2.43 -0.34 1.87
C VAL A 59 1.52 -1.03 2.89
N CYS A 60 1.11 -0.32 3.93
CA CYS A 60 0.20 -0.89 4.92
C CYS A 60 -1.24 -0.94 4.41
N TYR A 61 -2.04 -1.85 4.99
CA TYR A 61 -3.46 -2.05 4.64
C TYR A 61 -4.27 -0.75 4.48
N ASN A 62 -4.10 0.20 5.41
CA ASN A 62 -4.84 1.47 5.38
C ASN A 62 -4.45 2.38 4.22
N CYS A 63 -3.21 2.28 3.73
CA CYS A 63 -2.72 3.09 2.61
C CYS A 63 -2.95 2.43 1.25
N VAL A 64 -3.16 1.11 1.22
CA VAL A 64 -3.34 0.33 -0.02
C VAL A 64 -4.42 0.91 -0.96
N PRO A 65 -5.60 1.36 -0.51
CA PRO A 65 -6.63 1.89 -1.41
C PRO A 65 -6.16 3.09 -2.22
N GLN A 66 -5.61 4.09 -1.54
CA GLN A 66 -5.09 5.28 -2.19
C GLN A 66 -3.86 4.94 -3.02
N TRP A 67 -3.00 4.06 -2.50
CA TRP A 67 -1.82 3.60 -3.22
C TRP A 67 -2.12 2.94 -4.55
N TRP A 68 -3.10 2.05 -4.59
CA TRP A 68 -3.47 1.39 -5.83
C TRP A 68 -4.05 2.37 -6.86
N LEU A 69 -4.86 3.34 -6.41
CA LEU A 69 -5.44 4.36 -7.28
C LEU A 69 -4.36 5.21 -7.96
N ASP A 70 -3.33 5.61 -7.21
CA ASP A 70 -2.26 6.46 -7.75
C ASP A 70 -1.24 5.64 -8.54
N ARG A 71 -0.93 4.41 -8.10
CA ARG A 71 0.13 3.60 -8.69
C ARG A 71 -0.30 2.86 -9.96
N SER A 72 -1.50 2.29 -9.99
CA SER A 72 -1.95 1.41 -11.09
C SER A 72 -1.93 2.04 -12.50
N PRO A 73 -2.14 3.36 -12.69
CA PRO A 73 -2.03 3.99 -14.02
C PRO A 73 -0.59 4.15 -14.50
N GLU A 74 0.37 4.24 -13.59
CA GLU A 74 1.81 4.44 -13.91
C GLU A 74 2.51 3.13 -14.29
N LEU A 75 1.93 2.00 -13.92
CA LEU A 75 2.52 0.68 -14.18
C LEU A 75 2.44 0.32 -15.67
N SER A 76 3.42 -0.47 -16.12
CA SER A 76 3.31 -1.21 -17.38
C SER A 76 2.16 -2.22 -17.31
N ALA A 77 1.70 -2.74 -18.45
CA ALA A 77 0.64 -3.75 -18.48
C ALA A 77 1.00 -4.98 -17.62
N ASP A 78 2.21 -5.50 -17.82
CA ASP A 78 2.71 -6.68 -17.10
C ASP A 78 2.90 -6.41 -15.60
N ASP A 79 3.49 -5.26 -15.25
CA ASP A 79 3.70 -4.89 -13.85
C ASP A 79 2.36 -4.70 -13.12
N ARG A 80 1.37 -4.10 -13.79
CA ARG A 80 0.03 -3.93 -13.24
C ARG A 80 -0.65 -5.27 -13.02
N GLN A 81 -0.64 -6.16 -14.00
CA GLN A 81 -1.25 -7.48 -13.88
C GLN A 81 -0.61 -8.31 -12.76
N ARG A 82 0.72 -8.23 -12.61
CA ARG A 82 1.44 -8.86 -11.49
C ARG A 82 1.03 -8.24 -10.15
N ALA A 83 1.12 -6.92 -10.02
CA ALA A 83 0.80 -6.19 -8.79
C ALA A 83 -0.65 -6.44 -8.34
N GLU A 84 -1.60 -6.44 -9.28
CA GLU A 84 -3.01 -6.69 -9.00
C GLU A 84 -3.25 -8.10 -8.47
N ARG A 85 -2.62 -9.11 -9.09
CA ARG A 85 -2.72 -10.51 -8.67
C ARG A 85 -2.16 -10.71 -7.27
N GLU A 86 -1.00 -10.11 -6.99
CA GLU A 86 -0.37 -10.16 -5.67
C GLU A 86 -1.22 -9.44 -4.63
N LEU A 87 -1.73 -8.25 -4.95
CA LEU A 87 -2.58 -7.45 -4.08
C LEU A 87 -3.87 -8.19 -3.72
N ARG A 88 -4.56 -8.74 -4.71
CA ARG A 88 -5.78 -9.54 -4.50
C ARG A 88 -5.49 -10.74 -3.60
N ARG A 89 -4.41 -11.49 -3.86
CA ARG A 89 -4.03 -12.65 -3.04
C ARG A 89 -3.78 -12.22 -1.60
N TRP A 90 -3.04 -11.14 -1.39
CA TRP A 90 -2.70 -10.62 -0.07
C TRP A 90 -3.96 -10.20 0.71
N LEU A 91 -4.86 -9.44 0.08
CA LEU A 91 -6.14 -9.02 0.68
C LEU A 91 -7.04 -10.21 1.03
N VAL A 92 -7.16 -11.20 0.16
CA VAL A 92 -7.96 -12.40 0.42
C VAL A 92 -7.37 -13.21 1.57
N SER A 93 -6.05 -13.42 1.56
CA SER A 93 -5.38 -14.33 2.49
C SER A 93 -5.22 -13.76 3.91
N HIS A 94 -5.09 -12.43 4.02
CA HIS A 94 -4.75 -11.77 5.29
C HIS A 94 -5.80 -10.77 5.79
N HIS A 95 -6.74 -10.36 4.95
CA HIS A 95 -7.79 -9.39 5.29
C HIS A 95 -9.20 -9.88 4.96
N HIS A 96 -9.36 -11.18 4.67
CA HIS A 96 -10.66 -11.81 4.36
C HIS A 96 -11.44 -11.08 3.27
N ALA A 97 -10.73 -10.54 2.27
CA ALA A 97 -11.37 -9.84 1.17
C ALA A 97 -12.16 -10.79 0.26
N GLU A 98 -13.26 -10.29 -0.28
CA GLU A 98 -14.06 -10.94 -1.32
C GLU A 98 -13.79 -10.30 -2.68
N VAL A 99 -13.89 -11.11 -3.74
CA VAL A 99 -13.73 -10.66 -5.13
C VAL A 99 -15.08 -10.73 -5.82
N ILE A 100 -15.58 -9.58 -6.25
CA ILE A 100 -16.92 -9.41 -6.80
C ILE A 100 -16.79 -8.94 -8.26
N GLY A 101 -17.31 -9.73 -9.20
CA GLY A 101 -17.24 -9.42 -10.63
C GLY A 101 -18.45 -8.67 -11.18
N LYS A 102 -19.58 -8.69 -10.47
CA LYS A 102 -20.83 -8.04 -10.90
C LYS A 102 -21.17 -6.90 -9.94
N SER A 103 -21.47 -5.73 -10.49
CA SER A 103 -21.80 -4.55 -9.68
C SER A 103 -23.04 -4.74 -8.82
N GLY A 104 -24.02 -5.54 -9.27
CA GLY A 104 -25.23 -5.84 -8.51
C GLY A 104 -25.01 -6.69 -7.26
N ASP A 105 -23.85 -7.35 -7.15
CA ASP A 105 -23.49 -8.19 -6.01
C ASP A 105 -22.68 -7.40 -4.96
N LEU A 106 -22.40 -6.11 -5.22
CA LEU A 106 -21.67 -5.26 -4.28
C LEU A 106 -22.50 -4.98 -3.02
N PRO A 107 -21.87 -5.08 -1.83
CA PRO A 107 -22.51 -4.65 -0.59
C PRO A 107 -22.76 -3.14 -0.56
N GLU A 108 -23.68 -2.72 0.30
CA GLU A 108 -23.91 -1.31 0.60
C GLU A 108 -22.60 -0.66 1.13
N PRO A 109 -22.29 0.60 0.77
CA PRO A 109 -21.02 1.23 1.10
C PRO A 109 -20.68 1.31 2.59
N ASP A 110 -21.69 1.44 3.45
CA ASP A 110 -21.58 1.47 4.90
C ASP A 110 -21.16 0.11 5.50
N ARG A 111 -21.34 -0.98 4.75
CA ARG A 111 -20.90 -2.33 5.14
C ARG A 111 -19.50 -2.67 4.66
N LEU A 112 -18.73 -1.70 4.17
CA LEU A 112 -17.39 -1.92 3.60
C LEU A 112 -16.32 -1.17 4.41
N LEU A 113 -15.30 -1.89 4.87
CA LEU A 113 -14.06 -1.28 5.38
C LEU A 113 -13.12 -0.85 4.25
N MET A 114 -13.16 -1.59 3.15
CA MET A 114 -12.33 -1.33 1.99
C MET A 114 -13.06 -1.73 0.72
N LYS A 115 -12.89 -0.93 -0.33
CA LYS A 115 -13.30 -1.25 -1.68
C LYS A 115 -12.22 -0.82 -2.66
N LEU A 116 -11.75 -1.76 -3.45
CA LEU A 116 -10.77 -1.58 -4.51
C LEU A 116 -11.35 -2.02 -5.84
N VAL A 117 -10.96 -1.34 -6.92
CA VAL A 117 -11.31 -1.74 -8.29
C VAL A 117 -10.05 -2.27 -8.96
N THR A 118 -10.18 -3.45 -9.54
CA THR A 118 -9.12 -4.26 -10.15
C THR A 118 -9.69 -4.93 -11.40
N GLY A 119 -8.85 -5.42 -12.30
CA GLY A 119 -9.22 -6.42 -13.30
C GLY A 119 -10.14 -5.91 -14.40
N CYS A 120 -9.96 -6.35 -15.63
CA CYS A 120 -10.93 -6.07 -16.69
C CYS A 120 -10.74 -7.10 -17.79
N GLU A 121 -11.80 -7.86 -18.09
CA GLU A 121 -11.74 -8.92 -19.09
C GLU A 121 -11.38 -8.39 -20.48
N GLN A 122 -11.88 -7.18 -20.83
CA GLN A 122 -11.63 -6.57 -22.14
C GLN A 122 -10.17 -6.15 -22.37
N CYS A 123 -9.37 -6.01 -21.32
CA CYS A 123 -7.94 -5.68 -21.44
C CYS A 123 -7.04 -6.65 -20.69
N ASP A 124 -7.55 -7.83 -20.30
CA ASP A 124 -6.86 -8.81 -19.47
C ASP A 124 -6.14 -8.19 -18.24
N ALA A 125 -6.86 -7.30 -17.53
CA ALA A 125 -6.37 -6.55 -16.38
C ALA A 125 -5.17 -5.60 -16.63
N SER A 126 -4.74 -5.42 -17.87
CA SER A 126 -3.66 -4.47 -18.21
C SER A 126 -4.05 -3.00 -18.00
N GLY A 127 -5.36 -2.71 -18.01
CA GLY A 127 -5.90 -1.35 -18.03
C GLY A 127 -5.61 -0.57 -19.31
N LYS A 128 -5.00 -1.20 -20.33
CA LYS A 128 -4.52 -0.56 -21.55
C LYS A 128 -5.09 -1.22 -22.80
N THR A 129 -5.12 -0.48 -23.91
CA THR A 129 -5.37 -1.02 -25.24
C THR A 129 -4.07 -1.57 -25.84
N TYR A 130 -4.16 -2.30 -26.96
CA TYR A 130 -2.97 -2.76 -27.70
C TYR A 130 -2.05 -1.60 -28.14
N ALA A 131 -2.61 -0.40 -28.35
CA ALA A 131 -1.88 0.81 -28.70
C ALA A 131 -1.31 1.56 -27.48
N GLY A 132 -1.45 1.00 -26.26
CA GLY A 132 -0.93 1.57 -25.02
C GLY A 132 -1.80 2.67 -24.38
N GLY A 133 -2.91 3.07 -25.02
CA GLY A 133 -3.90 3.98 -24.44
C GLY A 133 -4.70 3.33 -23.31
N ARG A 134 -5.51 4.09 -22.57
CA ARG A 134 -6.38 3.51 -21.53
C ARG A 134 -7.45 2.62 -22.16
N CYS A 135 -7.75 1.49 -21.52
CA CYS A 135 -8.87 0.65 -21.92
C CYS A 135 -10.18 1.44 -21.83
N SER A 136 -10.93 1.53 -22.93
CA SER A 136 -12.19 2.28 -23.00
C SER A 136 -13.30 1.67 -22.14
N HIS A 137 -13.26 0.36 -21.89
CA HIS A 137 -14.27 -0.30 -21.07
C HIS A 137 -14.15 0.02 -19.58
N CYS A 138 -12.92 0.05 -19.06
CA CYS A 138 -12.68 0.23 -17.63
C CYS A 138 -11.99 1.56 -17.27
N ASP A 139 -11.79 2.46 -18.25
CA ASP A 139 -10.99 3.68 -18.16
C ASP A 139 -9.60 3.43 -17.53
N GLY A 140 -9.04 2.25 -17.78
CA GLY A 140 -7.79 1.80 -17.16
C GLY A 140 -7.82 1.66 -15.64
N ARG A 141 -8.98 1.45 -15.00
CA ARG A 141 -9.10 1.22 -13.54
C ARG A 141 -9.46 -0.24 -13.20
N GLY A 142 -10.37 -0.80 -13.97
CA GLY A 142 -10.88 -2.16 -13.78
C GLY A 142 -12.41 -2.18 -13.64
N THR A 143 -12.95 -3.38 -13.51
CA THR A 143 -14.38 -3.70 -13.46
C THR A 143 -14.68 -4.79 -12.42
N VAL A 144 -13.66 -5.30 -11.72
CA VAL A 144 -13.78 -6.30 -10.65
C VAL A 144 -13.45 -5.64 -9.32
N TRP A 145 -14.32 -5.83 -8.33
CA TRP A 145 -14.14 -5.25 -7.01
C TRP A 145 -13.47 -6.24 -6.07
N VAL A 146 -12.49 -5.75 -5.30
CA VAL A 146 -11.96 -6.46 -4.12
C VAL A 146 -12.47 -5.69 -2.91
N VAL A 147 -13.24 -6.33 -2.05
CA VAL A 147 -13.91 -5.68 -0.93
C VAL A 147 -13.58 -6.37 0.39
N VAL A 148 -13.45 -5.58 1.46
CA VAL A 148 -13.40 -6.08 2.83
C VAL A 148 -14.62 -5.54 3.54
N ARG A 149 -15.44 -6.44 4.11
CA ARG A 149 -16.67 -6.07 4.81
C ARG A 149 -16.37 -5.54 6.20
N ALA A 150 -17.22 -4.63 6.66
CA ALA A 150 -17.29 -4.27 8.07
C ALA A 150 -17.71 -5.50 8.88
N PRO A 151 -17.18 -5.69 10.11
CA PRO A 151 -17.69 -6.70 10.99
C PRO A 151 -19.17 -6.41 11.26
N ASP A 152 -20.00 -7.44 11.21
CA ASP A 152 -21.39 -7.35 11.63
C ASP A 152 -21.40 -7.07 13.14
N PHE A 153 -21.56 -5.80 13.53
CA PHE A 153 -21.87 -5.47 14.91
C PHE A 153 -23.35 -5.76 15.12
N PRO A 154 -23.74 -6.75 15.95
CA PRO A 154 -25.13 -6.88 16.33
C PRO A 154 -25.54 -5.57 17.02
N HIS A 155 -26.54 -4.89 16.47
CA HIS A 155 -27.20 -3.82 17.20
C HIS A 155 -27.68 -4.41 18.52
N SER A 156 -27.07 -3.97 19.63
CA SER A 156 -27.57 -4.25 20.97
C SER A 156 -29.04 -3.85 21.00
N ALA A 157 -29.91 -4.85 21.16
CA ALA A 157 -31.34 -4.69 21.34
C ALA A 157 -31.67 -3.96 22.66
#